data_AF-A0A538A9T4-F1
#
_entry.id   AF-A0A538A9T4-F1
#
_cell.length_a   1.000
_cell.length_b   1.000
_cell.length_c   1.000
_cell.angle_alpha   90.00
_cell.angle_beta   90.00
_cell.angle_gamma   90.00
#
_symmetry.space_group_name_H-M   'P 1'
#
loop_
_entity.id
_entity.type
_entity.pdbx_description
1 polymer ?
#
loop_
_entity_poly.entity_id
_entity_poly.type
_entity_poly.pdbx_seq_one_letter_code
_entity_poly.pdbx_strand_id
1 'polypeptide(L)' 'MQRRTFLAGLGAVGAGLAGRPLLARAASGPIRIGFFGPLTGNFSQTGKDMTDGFNLFWEEVGYKVAG' A
#
# COMPACT_ATOMS: atom_id res chain seq x y z
N MET A 1 -29.82 -32.24 -25.20
CA MET A 1 -29.68 -31.55 -23.90
C MET A 1 -28.24 -31.16 -23.54
N GLN A 2 -27.18 -31.72 -24.15
CA GLN A 2 -25.79 -31.41 -23.78
C GLN A 2 -25.27 -30.00 -24.15
N ARG A 3 -25.80 -29.38 -25.21
CA ARG A 3 -25.38 -28.03 -25.65
C ARG A 3 -25.80 -26.91 -24.70
N ARG A 4 -26.97 -27.07 -24.08
CA ARG A 4 -27.57 -26.11 -23.14
C ARG A 4 -26.90 -26.16 -21.77
N THR A 5 -26.48 -27.34 -21.31
CA THR A 5 -25.66 -27.48 -20.10
C THR A 5 -24.24 -26.96 -20.30
N PHE A 6 -23.66 -27.14 -21.49
CA PHE A 6 -22.35 -26.57 -21.82
C PHE A 6 -22.35 -25.03 -21.84
N LEU A 7 -23.35 -24.41 -22.48
CA LEU A 7 -23.51 -22.96 -22.49
C LEU A 7 -23.82 -22.39 -21.11
N ALA A 8 -24.63 -23.08 -20.30
CA ALA A 8 -24.89 -22.69 -18.92
C ALA A 8 -23.63 -22.76 -18.04
N GLY A 9 -22.78 -23.79 -18.23
CA GLY A 9 -21.49 -23.92 -17.54
C GLY A 9 -20.51 -22.80 -17.91
N LEU A 10 -20.42 -22.43 -19.20
CA LEU A 10 -19.61 -21.31 -19.67
C LEU A 10 -20.10 -19.96 -19.13
N GLY A 11 -21.42 -19.74 -19.10
CA GLY A 11 -22.00 -18.53 -18.54
C GLY A 11 -21.77 -18.37 -17.04
N ALA A 12 -21.84 -19.47 -16.28
CA ALA A 12 -21.59 -19.46 -14.84
C ALA A 12 -20.13 -19.12 -14.48
N VAL A 13 -19.16 -19.58 -15.27
CA VAL A 13 -17.74 -19.23 -15.10
C VAL A 13 -17.47 -17.76 -15.46
N GLY A 14 -18.09 -17.26 -16.53
CA GLY A 14 -17.98 -15.84 -16.93
C GLY A 14 -18.57 -14.88 -15.91
N ALA A 15 -19.74 -15.21 -15.34
CA ALA A 15 -20.39 -14.40 -14.31
C ALA A 15 -19.60 -14.41 -12.97
N GLY A 16 -18.97 -15.55 -12.64
CA GLY A 16 -18.13 -15.68 -11.44
C GLY A 16 -16.85 -14.85 -11.45
N LEU A 17 -16.36 -14.42 -12.63
CA LEU A 17 -15.19 -13.54 -12.75
C LEU A 17 -15.57 -12.05 -12.75
N ALA A 18 -16.74 -11.70 -13.31
CA ALA A 18 -17.22 -10.32 -13.36
C ALA A 18 -17.70 -9.78 -12.00
N GLY A 19 -18.15 -10.66 -11.10
CA GLY A 19 -18.64 -10.28 -9.76
C GLY A 19 -17.56 -10.18 -8.67
N ARG A 20 -16.29 -10.48 -8.98
CA ARG A 20 -15.22 -10.39 -7.98
C ARG A 20 -14.79 -8.93 -7.85
N PRO A 21 -14.84 -8.33 -6.65
CA PRO A 21 -14.22 -7.02 -6.48
C PRO A 21 -12.76 -7.14 -6.92
N LEU A 22 -12.32 -6.20 -7.75
CA LEU A 22 -10.90 -5.99 -8.01
C LEU A 22 -10.27 -5.58 -6.69
N LEU A 23 -9.86 -6.56 -5.89
CA LEU A 23 -9.07 -6.31 -4.70
C LEU A 23 -7.81 -5.63 -5.19
N ALA A 24 -7.66 -4.35 -4.84
CA ALA A 24 -6.42 -3.62 -5.03
C ALA A 24 -5.33 -4.47 -4.38
N ARG A 25 -4.39 -4.96 -5.18
CA ARG A 25 -3.23 -5.65 -4.63
C ARG A 25 -2.48 -4.63 -3.79
N ALA A 26 -2.24 -4.97 -2.53
CA ALA A 26 -1.37 -4.17 -1.68
C ALA A 26 -0.07 -3.91 -2.45
N ALA A 27 0.37 -2.65 -2.48
CA ALA A 27 1.62 -2.30 -3.12
C ALA A 27 2.73 -3.14 -2.48
N SER A 28 3.44 -3.90 -3.30
CA SER A 28 4.53 -4.74 -2.81
C SER A 28 5.75 -3.86 -2.51
N GLY A 29 6.19 -3.87 -1.26
CA GLY A 29 7.44 -3.22 -0.83
C GLY A 29 7.23 -2.14 0.25
N PRO A 30 8.33 -1.50 0.69
CA PRO A 30 8.28 -0.47 1.74
C PRO A 30 7.47 0.76 1.32
N ILE A 31 6.77 1.36 2.27
CA ILE A 31 6.11 2.66 2.10
C ILE A 31 7.18 3.74 2.08
N ARG A 32 7.19 4.58 1.03
CA ARG A 32 8.08 5.74 0.93
C ARG A 32 7.38 6.97 1.47
N ILE A 33 7.97 7.62 2.46
CA ILE A 33 7.44 8.83 3.08
C ILE A 33 8.36 9.99 2.69
N GLY A 34 7.79 11.02 2.06
CA GLY A 34 8.50 12.28 1.82
C GLY A 34 8.50 13.11 3.10
N PHE A 35 9.68 13.41 3.63
CA PHE A 35 9.85 14.24 4.82
C PHE A 35 10.66 15.49 4.45
N PHE A 36 10.17 16.66 4.85
CA PHE A 36 10.78 17.95 4.53
C PHE A 36 11.10 18.72 5.82
N GLY A 37 12.40 18.80 6.12
CA GLY A 37 12.94 19.63 7.20
C GLY A 37 13.92 20.68 6.65
N PRO A 38 14.03 21.86 7.27
CA PRO A 38 15.02 22.86 6.86
C PRO A 38 16.41 22.39 7.31
N LEU A 39 17.15 21.69 6.46
CA LEU A 39 18.47 21.13 6.81
C LEU A 39 19.62 22.14 6.70
N THR A 40 19.35 23.34 6.22
CA THR A 40 20.34 24.39 5.95
C THR A 40 19.85 25.76 6.40
N GLY A 41 20.78 26.70 6.60
CA GLY A 41 20.46 28.08 7.04
C GLY A 41 20.22 28.19 8.54
N ASN A 42 19.61 29.30 8.97
CA ASN A 42 19.49 29.64 10.40
C ASN A 42 18.66 28.64 11.22
N PHE A 43 17.80 27.85 10.57
CA PHE A 43 16.96 26.83 11.21
C PHE A 43 17.47 25.40 11.02
N SER A 44 18.71 25.23 10.54
CA SER A 44 19.28 23.89 10.25
C SER A 44 19.30 22.97 11.45
N GLN A 45 19.50 23.50 12.65
CA GLN A 45 19.57 22.68 13.85
C GLN A 45 18.21 22.05 14.16
N THR A 46 17.14 22.86 14.16
CA THR A 46 15.77 22.36 14.32
C THR A 46 15.42 21.34 13.24
N GLY A 47 15.81 21.56 11.98
CA GLY A 47 15.56 20.59 10.91
C GLY A 47 16.27 19.25 11.12
N LYS A 48 17.48 19.25 11.70
CA LYS A 48 18.19 18.03 12.09
C LYS A 48 17.46 17.31 13.23
N ASP A 49 17.12 18.03 14.29
CA ASP A 49 16.41 17.45 15.45
C ASP A 49 15.07 16.81 15.01
N MET A 50 14.35 17.45 14.08
CA MET A 50 13.13 16.90 13.49
C MET A 50 13.39 15.62 12.67
N THR A 51 14.48 15.58 11.90
CA THR A 51 14.86 14.42 11.08
C THR A 51 15.21 13.23 11.98
N ASP A 52 15.98 13.50 13.03
CA ASP A 52 16.38 12.49 14.01
C ASP A 52 15.16 11.95 14.75
N GLY A 53 14.24 12.80 15.19
CA GLY A 53 12.98 12.37 15.80
C GLY A 53 12.08 11.56 14.86
N PHE A 54 12.01 11.94 13.58
CA PHE A 54 11.27 11.17 12.57
C PHE A 54 11.84 9.75 12.41
N ASN A 55 13.16 9.63 12.32
CA ASN A 55 13.83 8.33 12.21
C ASN A 55 13.67 7.50 13.48
N LEU A 56 13.86 8.11 14.66
CA LEU A 56 13.71 7.46 15.96
C LEU A 56 12.33 6.80 16.10
N PHE A 57 11.26 7.51 15.76
CA PHE A 57 9.91 6.96 15.80
C PHE A 57 9.79 5.70 14.93
N TRP A 58 10.32 5.73 13.71
CA TRP A 58 10.25 4.58 12.80
C TRP A 58 11.11 3.41 13.27
N GLU A 59 12.24 3.67 13.91
CA GLU A 59 13.05 2.64 14.55
C GLU A 59 12.30 1.98 15.72
N GLU A 60 11.64 2.77 16.58
CA GLU A 60 10.87 2.27 17.72
C GLU A 60 9.71 1.36 17.29
N VAL A 61 9.02 1.69 16.20
CA VAL A 61 7.93 0.85 15.66
C VAL A 61 8.41 -0.22 14.67
N GLY A 62 9.73 -0.39 14.51
CA GLY A 62 10.31 -1.40 13.64
C GLY A 62 9.94 -1.25 12.16
N TYR A 63 9.79 -0.01 11.69
CA TYR A 63 9.40 0.34 10.32
C TYR A 63 8.07 -0.30 9.85
N LYS A 64 7.14 -0.54 10.79
CA LYS A 64 5.83 -1.13 10.51
C LYS A 64 4.72 -0.21 10.98
N VAL A 65 3.63 -0.18 10.20
CA VAL A 65 2.41 0.56 10.52
C VAL A 65 1.23 -0.17 9.89
N ALA A 66 0.05 -0.03 10.49
CA ALA A 66 -1.23 -0.60 10.03
C ALA A 66 -1.43 -2.14 10.17
N GLY A 67 -0.56 -2.84 10.91
CA GLY A 67 -0.76 -4.25 11.29
C GLY A 67 -0.27 -5.26 10.27
#